data_AF-A0A520PNZ7-F1
#
_entry.id   AF-A0A520PNZ7-F1
#
_cell.length_a   1.000
_cell.length_b   1.000
_cell.length_c   1.000
_cell.angle_alpha   90.00
_cell.angle_beta   90.00
_cell.angle_gamma   90.00
#
_symmetry.space_group_name_H-M   'P 1'
#
loop_
_entity.id
_entity.type
_entity.pdbx_description
1 polymer ?
#
loop_
_entity_poly.entity_id
_entity_poly.type
_entity_poly.pdbx_seq_one_letter_code
_entity_poly.pdbx_strand_id
1 'polypeptide(L)'
;MNKLEQKIKENWPSAVEGDLDHQEFGMIHYWCGEQCNRIVLRFSFEGQSESESEKMFFIDLKQDSWVLSHISTFQIYDSKLKLVKNQSFKEQDELEQKYRSIFELFLEVHKKKKLF
;
A
#
# COMPACT_ATOMS: atom_id res chain seq x y z
N MET A 1 8.74 1.26 17.21
CA MET A 1 7.41 0.75 16.87
C MET A 1 6.44 1.91 16.90
N ASN A 2 6.07 2.41 15.72
CA ASN A 2 5.20 3.56 15.59
C ASN A 2 3.77 3.21 16.02
N LYS A 3 3.10 4.10 16.76
CA LYS A 3 1.69 3.94 17.18
C LYS A 3 0.76 3.67 16.00
N LEU A 4 1.13 4.13 14.81
CA LEU A 4 0.43 3.88 13.56
C LEU A 4 0.50 2.40 13.15
N GLU A 5 1.67 1.77 13.20
CA GLU A 5 1.84 0.36 12.81
C GLU A 5 1.01 -0.58 13.67
N GLN A 6 0.98 -0.33 14.99
CA GLN A 6 0.14 -1.10 15.91
C GLN A 6 -1.34 -0.96 15.59
N LYS A 7 -1.80 0.28 15.36
CA LYS A 7 -3.19 0.55 14.98
C LYS A 7 -3.57 -0.10 13.65
N ILE A 8 -2.67 -0.13 12.68
CA ILE A 8 -2.92 -0.81 11.40
C ILE A 8 -3.00 -2.31 11.60
N LYS A 9 -2.10 -2.91 12.39
CA LYS A 9 -2.15 -4.34 12.71
C LYS A 9 -3.43 -4.73 13.45
N GLU A 10 -3.94 -3.86 14.32
CA GLU A 10 -5.24 -4.04 14.99
C GLU A 10 -6.44 -3.93 14.03
N ASN A 11 -6.37 -3.05 13.03
CA ASN A 11 -7.47 -2.82 12.08
C ASN A 11 -7.40 -3.68 10.81
N TRP A 12 -6.23 -4.26 10.52
CA TRP A 12 -5.98 -5.10 9.35
C TRP A 12 -5.16 -6.35 9.72
N PRO A 13 -5.72 -7.25 10.54
CA PRO A 13 -5.00 -8.41 11.08
C PRO A 13 -4.66 -9.47 10.01
N SER A 14 -5.31 -9.43 8.85
CA SER A 14 -5.03 -10.33 7.73
C SER A 14 -3.90 -9.84 6.80
N ALA A 15 -3.30 -8.69 7.09
CA ALA A 15 -2.21 -8.16 6.29
C ALA A 15 -0.95 -9.04 6.43
N VAL A 16 -0.38 -9.42 5.30
CA VAL A 16 0.95 -10.02 5.21
C VAL A 16 1.99 -8.91 5.18
N GLU A 17 2.90 -8.95 6.15
CA GLU A 17 4.07 -8.08 6.22
C GLU A 17 5.28 -8.70 5.50
N GLY A 18 6.13 -7.86 4.92
CA GLY A 18 7.37 -8.30 4.31
C GLY A 18 8.28 -7.13 3.91
N ASP A 19 9.46 -7.48 3.43
CA ASP A 19 10.49 -6.53 3.04
C ASP A 19 10.86 -6.71 1.57
N LEU A 20 11.10 -5.58 0.88
CA LEU A 20 11.59 -5.52 -0.49
C LEU A 20 12.82 -4.62 -0.54
N ASP A 21 13.86 -5.08 -1.24
CA ASP A 21 14.99 -4.24 -1.56
C ASP A 21 14.74 -3.56 -2.90
N HIS A 22 14.69 -2.22 -2.91
CA HIS A 22 14.46 -1.41 -4.09
C HIS A 22 15.69 -0.55 -4.37
N GLN A 23 16.17 -0.55 -5.62
CA GLN A 23 17.41 0.16 -5.98
C GLN A 23 17.35 1.67 -5.70
N GLU A 24 16.21 2.31 -5.97
CA GLU A 24 16.05 3.76 -5.75
C GLU A 24 15.62 4.16 -4.32
N PHE A 25 14.78 3.34 -3.67
CA PHE A 25 14.16 3.69 -2.38
C PHE A 25 14.77 2.94 -1.19
N GLY A 26 15.75 2.07 -1.44
CA GLY A 26 16.37 1.21 -0.43
C GLY A 26 15.42 0.12 0.07
N MET A 27 15.49 -0.17 1.37
CA MET A 27 14.67 -1.20 1.99
C MET A 27 13.25 -0.70 2.24
N ILE A 28 12.30 -1.28 1.53
CA ILE A 28 10.87 -1.00 1.60
C ILE A 28 10.20 -2.06 2.47
N HIS A 29 9.64 -1.64 3.59
CA HIS A 29 8.77 -2.49 4.40
C HIS A 29 7.33 -2.37 3.90
N TYR A 30 6.70 -3.47 3.52
CA TYR A 30 5.35 -3.48 2.97
C TYR A 30 4.39 -4.32 3.80
N TRP A 31 3.13 -3.92 3.76
CA TRP A 31 1.99 -4.68 4.24
C TRP A 31 1.01 -4.83 3.09
N CYS A 32 0.64 -6.06 2.77
CA CYS A 32 -0.32 -6.35 1.73
C CYS A 32 -1.44 -7.23 2.25
N GLY A 33 -2.57 -7.19 1.57
CA GLY A 33 -3.66 -8.12 1.84
C GLY A 33 -4.75 -7.96 0.79
N GLU A 34 -5.78 -8.78 0.88
CA GLU A 34 -6.89 -8.75 -0.06
C GLU A 34 -8.12 -8.09 0.58
N GLN A 35 -8.74 -7.16 -0.16
CA GLN A 35 -10.02 -6.56 0.22
C GLN A 35 -10.93 -6.43 -0.99
N CYS A 36 -12.12 -7.02 -0.93
CA CYS A 36 -13.11 -7.00 -2.01
C CYS A 36 -12.50 -7.40 -3.38
N ASN A 37 -11.70 -8.47 -3.41
CA ASN A 37 -11.05 -8.99 -4.61
C ASN A 37 -10.00 -8.04 -5.24
N ARG A 38 -9.49 -7.09 -4.45
CA ARG A 38 -8.39 -6.20 -4.81
C ARG A 38 -7.23 -6.38 -3.85
N ILE A 39 -6.02 -6.23 -4.37
CA ILE A 39 -4.83 -6.17 -3.53
C ILE A 39 -4.80 -4.79 -2.90
N VAL A 40 -4.67 -4.75 -1.60
CA VAL A 40 -4.34 -3.54 -0.87
C VAL A 40 -2.87 -3.63 -0.53
N LEU A 41 -2.11 -2.60 -0.90
CA LEU A 41 -0.70 -2.50 -0.60
C LEU A 41 -0.45 -1.21 0.18
N ARG A 42 0.29 -1.34 1.27
CA ARG A 42 0.90 -0.24 2.00
C ARG A 42 2.39 -0.50 2.04
N PHE A 43 3.20 0.55 1.95
CA PHE A 43 4.63 0.42 2.14
C PHE A 43 5.22 1.66 2.81
N SER A 44 6.36 1.47 3.47
CA SER A 44 7.15 2.51 4.08
C SER A 44 8.64 2.25 3.88
N PHE A 45 9.40 3.31 3.62
CA PHE A 45 10.85 3.27 3.46
C PHE A 45 11.49 4.51 4.06
N GLU A 46 12.81 4.47 4.26
CA GLU A 46 13.56 5.56 4.87
C GLU A 46 13.53 6.82 3.97
N GLY A 47 13.07 7.95 4.52
CA GLY A 47 12.93 9.21 3.77
C GLY A 47 11.55 9.42 3.12
N GLN A 48 10.61 8.47 3.25
CA GLN A 48 9.23 8.69 2.84
C GLN A 48 8.52 9.68 3.79
N SER A 49 7.65 10.54 3.24
CA SER A 49 6.83 11.43 4.07
C SER A 49 5.79 10.64 4.87
N GLU A 50 5.53 11.02 6.12
CA GLU A 50 4.52 10.36 6.97
C GLU A 50 3.16 10.27 6.27
N SER A 51 2.75 11.35 5.60
CA SER A 51 1.51 11.44 4.82
C SER A 51 1.43 10.46 3.65
N GLU A 52 2.55 10.03 3.08
CA GLU A 52 2.62 9.02 2.03
C GLU A 52 2.68 7.61 2.62
N SER A 53 3.40 7.41 3.73
CA SER A 53 3.48 6.13 4.44
C SER A 53 2.15 5.65 5.06
N GLU A 54 1.22 6.58 5.24
CA GLU A 54 -0.16 6.35 5.70
C GLU A 54 -1.12 5.98 4.55
N LYS A 55 -0.67 6.07 3.30
CA LYS A 55 -1.49 5.74 2.13
C LYS A 55 -1.56 4.24 1.93
N MET A 56 -2.76 3.81 1.56
CA MET A 56 -3.07 2.48 1.07
C MET A 56 -3.41 2.56 -0.41
N PHE A 57 -2.75 1.71 -1.17
CA PHE A 57 -2.89 1.60 -2.60
C PHE A 57 -3.75 0.39 -2.92
N PHE A 58 -4.91 0.61 -3.50
CA PHE A 58 -5.81 -0.47 -3.93
C PHE A 58 -5.49 -0.80 -5.38
N ILE A 59 -4.87 -1.94 -5.60
CA ILE A 59 -4.44 -2.44 -6.89
C ILE A 59 -5.44 -3.49 -7.37
N ASP A 60 -5.98 -3.27 -8.56
CA ASP A 60 -6.87 -4.19 -9.24
C ASP A 60 -6.01 -5.03 -10.21
N LEU A 61 -5.98 -6.35 -9.99
CA LEU A 61 -5.29 -7.28 -10.87
C LEU A 61 -6.18 -7.58 -12.08
N LYS A 62 -5.73 -7.21 -13.27
CA LYS A 62 -6.31 -7.65 -14.54
C LYS A 62 -5.52 -8.84 -15.08
N GLN A 63 -6.10 -9.53 -16.07
CA GLN A 63 -5.54 -10.77 -16.63
C GLN A 63 -4.04 -10.66 -17.01
N ASP A 64 -3.62 -9.52 -17.58
CA ASP A 64 -2.23 -9.30 -18.03
C ASP A 64 -1.58 -8.03 -17.47
N SER A 65 -2.28 -7.27 -16.63
CA SER A 65 -1.79 -5.99 -16.11
C SER A 65 -2.38 -5.69 -14.74
N TRP A 66 -1.90 -4.63 -14.11
CA TRP A 66 -2.44 -4.11 -12.86
C TRP A 66 -2.86 -2.66 -13.06
N VAL A 67 -3.87 -2.23 -12.31
CA VAL A 67 -4.33 -0.83 -12.32
C VAL A 67 -4.47 -0.36 -10.88
N LEU A 68 -3.94 0.83 -10.57
CA LEU A 68 -4.24 1.46 -9.30
C LEU A 68 -5.70 1.92 -9.32
N SER A 69 -6.55 1.24 -8.55
CA SER A 69 -7.98 1.54 -8.47
C SER A 69 -8.22 2.86 -7.75
N HIS A 70 -7.64 3.00 -6.56
CA HIS A 70 -7.69 4.22 -5.78
C HIS A 70 -6.67 4.19 -4.63
N ILE A 71 -6.43 5.38 -4.08
CA ILE A 71 -5.62 5.56 -2.89
C ILE A 71 -6.55 5.92 -1.74
N SER A 72 -6.33 5.31 -0.59
CA SER A 72 -7.02 5.70 0.64
C SER A 72 -6.01 6.06 1.71
N THR A 73 -6.35 6.97 2.59
CA THR A 73 -5.55 7.30 3.78
C THR A 73 -6.35 6.97 5.02
N PHE A 74 -5.66 6.48 6.04
CA PHE A 74 -6.28 6.36 7.34
C PHE A 74 -6.46 7.73 7.97
N GLN A 75 -7.70 8.08 8.31
CA GLN A 75 -8.01 9.24 9.10
C GLN A 75 -8.64 8.80 10.42
N ILE A 76 -8.17 9.39 11.52
CA ILE A 76 -8.78 9.19 12.83
C ILE A 76 -9.99 10.11 12.90
N TYR A 77 -11.18 9.53 12.93
CA TYR A 77 -12.43 10.25 13.12
C TYR A 77 -13.11 9.69 14.37
N ASP A 78 -13.36 10.52 15.38
CA ASP A 78 -14.03 10.12 16.63
C ASP A 78 -13.39 8.88 17.31
N SER A 79 -12.07 8.89 17.47
CA SER A 79 -11.29 7.78 18.06
C SER A 79 -11.38 6.43 17.30
N LYS A 80 -11.99 6.40 16.11
CA LYS A 80 -12.01 5.24 15.21
C LYS A 80 -11.20 5.54 13.96
N LEU A 81 -10.39 4.58 13.55
CA LEU A 81 -9.65 4.64 12.30
C LEU A 81 -10.61 4.36 11.13
N LYS A 82 -10.75 5.31 10.23
CA LYS A 82 -11.51 5.14 8.98
C LYS A 82 -10.60 5.29 7.78
N LEU A 83 -10.77 4.40 6.81
CA LEU A 83 -10.19 4.56 5.48
C LEU A 83 -11.00 5.61 4.71
N VAL A 84 -10.35 6.74 4.41
CA VAL A 84 -10.94 7.79 3.58
C VAL A 84 -10.28 7.69 2.21
N LYS A 85 -11.10 7.43 1.19
CA LYS A 85 -10.65 7.40 -0.21
C LYS A 85 -10.22 8.80 -0.62
N ASN A 86 -9.00 8.91 -1.13
CA ASN A 86 -8.55 10.14 -1.78
C ASN A 86 -9.27 10.26 -3.13
N GLN A 87 -9.95 11.39 -3.36
CA GLN A 87 -10.70 11.67 -4.59
C GLN A 87 -9.87 12.43 -5.63
N SER A 88 -8.61 12.76 -5.33
CA SER A 88 -7.74 13.48 -6.27
C SER A 88 -7.15 12.51 -7.30
N PHE A 89 -7.72 12.51 -8.51
CA PHE A 89 -7.17 11.76 -9.65
C PHE A 89 -5.74 12.18 -9.98
N LYS A 90 -5.43 13.48 -9.90
CA LYS A 90 -4.08 13.98 -10.15
C LYS A 90 -3.06 13.38 -9.17
N GLU A 91 -3.38 13.37 -7.88
CA GLU A 91 -2.50 12.77 -6.87
C GLU A 91 -2.36 11.26 -7.11
N GLN A 92 -3.44 10.60 -7.52
CA GLN A 92 -3.40 9.18 -7.84
C GLN A 92 -2.45 8.88 -9.00
N ASP A 93 -2.55 9.61 -10.11
CA ASP A 93 -1.62 9.48 -11.25
C ASP A 93 -0.17 9.80 -10.86
N GLU A 94 0.06 10.87 -10.08
CA GLU A 94 1.39 11.26 -9.62
C GLU A 94 2.02 10.17 -8.74
N LEU A 95 1.26 9.63 -7.78
CA LEU A 95 1.73 8.56 -6.89
C LEU A 95 1.85 7.21 -7.61
N GLU A 96 0.97 6.92 -8.56
CA GLU A 96 1.08 5.74 -9.41
C GLU A 96 2.39 5.77 -10.18
N GLN A 97 2.72 6.90 -10.83
CA GLN A 97 3.96 7.05 -11.59
C GLN A 97 5.19 7.04 -10.67
N LYS A 98 5.15 7.76 -9.55
CA LYS A 98 6.25 7.85 -8.58
C LYS A 98 6.60 6.48 -7.99
N TYR A 99 5.59 5.67 -7.67
CA TYR A 99 5.77 4.38 -7.00
C TYR A 99 5.54 3.18 -7.92
N ARG A 100 5.47 3.40 -9.24
CA ARG A 100 5.26 2.35 -10.25
C ARG A 100 6.24 1.19 -10.09
N SER A 101 7.52 1.51 -9.97
CA SER A 101 8.60 0.53 -9.80
C SER A 101 8.40 -0.33 -8.55
N ILE A 102 7.89 0.26 -7.45
CA ILE A 102 7.57 -0.46 -6.21
C ILE A 102 6.38 -1.41 -6.44
N PHE A 103 5.33 -0.95 -7.10
CA PHE A 103 4.17 -1.79 -7.41
C PHE A 103 4.54 -2.97 -8.30
N GLU A 104 5.34 -2.73 -9.35
CA GLU A 104 5.82 -3.79 -10.23
C GLU A 104 6.67 -4.81 -9.47
N LEU A 105 7.63 -4.36 -8.67
CA LEU A 105 8.47 -5.22 -7.83
C LEU A 105 7.62 -6.05 -6.84
N PHE A 106 6.67 -5.41 -6.17
CA PHE A 106 5.76 -6.10 -5.25
C PHE A 106 4.94 -7.15 -5.99
N LEU A 107 4.37 -6.83 -7.15
CA LEU A 107 3.55 -7.75 -7.93
C LEU A 107 4.34 -8.94 -8.47
N GLU A 108 5.61 -8.73 -8.83
CA GLU A 108 6.52 -9.84 -9.16
C GLU A 108 6.72 -10.78 -7.97
N VAL A 109 6.96 -10.22 -6.77
CA VAL A 109 7.09 -11.02 -5.55
C VAL A 109 5.78 -11.72 -5.19
N HIS A 110 4.65 -11.03 -5.33
CA HIS A 110 3.32 -11.59 -5.11
C HIS A 110 3.05 -12.80 -6.01
N LYS A 111 3.33 -12.67 -7.33
CA LYS A 111 3.21 -13.77 -8.30
C LYS A 111 4.15 -14.92 -7.98
N LYS A 112 5.42 -14.64 -7.62
CA LYS A 112 6.43 -15.68 -7.29
C LYS A 112 6.08 -16.43 -6.00
N LYS A 113 5.68 -15.70 -4.96
CA LYS A 113 5.34 -16.28 -3.65
C LYS A 113 3.93 -16.86 -3.59
N LYS A 114 3.10 -16.66 -4.63
CA LYS A 114 1.66 -17.00 -4.63
C LYS A 114 1.01 -16.51 -3.34
N LEU A 115 1.24 -15.23 -3.04
CA LEU A 115 0.55 -14.58 -1.94
C LEU A 115 -0.93 -14.51 -2.35
N PHE A 116 -1.77 -15.27 -1.65
CA PHE A 116 -3.23 -15.37 -1.81
C PHE A 116 -3.73 -15.97 -3.15
#